data_AF-A0AAU5QHX4-F1
#
_entry.id   AF-A0AAU5QHX4-F1
#
_cell.length_a   1.000
_cell.length_b   1.000
_cell.length_c   1.000
_cell.angle_alpha   90.00
_cell.angle_beta   90.00
_cell.angle_gamma   90.00
#
_symmetry.space_group_name_H-M   'P 1'
#
loop_
_entity.id
_entity.type
_entity.pdbx_description
1 polymer ?
#
loop_
_entity_poly.entity_id
_entity_poly.type
_entity_poly.pdbx_seq_one_letter_code
_entity_poly.pdbx_strand_id
1 'polypeptide(L)'
;MSGDALFPRDPVTLGPGAVHLPGWLSIEQQRALVEACRAWARGPVPLRHTALPGGGVMSVRTVCLGWHWLPYRYSRTADDVNGAEVEAVPQWLVELGRSALVAAYGERYEASDYTPDAALVNFYDGAARMGMHQDKEERSDAPVVSLSIGDSCVFRFGNAENRGRPHTDVELQSGDLFVFGGLSRFVYHGVPKVYPGTGDPATGMSGGRLNITLRETGLAG
;
A
#
# COMPACT_ATOMS: atom_id res chain seq x y z
N MET A 1 2.31 5.51 24.44
CA MET A 1 1.66 4.40 25.16
C MET A 1 1.20 3.44 24.08
N SER A 2 1.97 2.38 23.83
CA SER A 2 1.56 1.33 22.90
C SER A 2 0.31 0.68 23.49
N GLY A 3 -0.79 0.71 22.75
CA GLY A 3 -2.03 0.07 23.15
C GLY A 3 -1.83 -1.42 23.11
N ASP A 4 -1.39 -1.98 24.24
CA ASP A 4 -1.34 -3.43 24.46
C ASP A 4 -2.79 -3.90 24.50
N ALA A 5 -3.31 -4.32 23.34
CA ALA A 5 -4.53 -5.08 23.33
C ALA A 5 -4.24 -6.34 24.14
N LEU A 6 -5.01 -6.56 25.21
CA LEU A 6 -4.92 -7.73 26.10
C LEU A 6 -4.96 -9.07 25.35
N PHE A 7 -5.33 -9.06 24.06
CA PHE A 7 -5.36 -10.19 23.16
C PHE A 7 -4.80 -9.80 21.79
N PRO A 8 -4.03 -10.68 21.14
CA PRO A 8 -3.61 -10.48 19.75
C PRO A 8 -4.82 -10.37 18.83
N ARG A 9 -4.71 -9.55 17.79
CA ARG A 9 -5.76 -9.44 16.75
C ARG A 9 -5.61 -10.60 15.77
N ASP A 10 -6.66 -11.40 15.62
CA ASP A 10 -6.64 -12.56 14.73
C ASP A 10 -6.69 -12.16 13.24
N PRO A 11 -6.11 -12.98 12.34
CA PRO A 11 -6.32 -12.87 10.89
C PRO A 11 -7.80 -12.84 10.49
N VAL A 12 -8.17 -11.96 9.56
CA VAL A 12 -9.54 -11.83 9.05
C VAL A 12 -9.58 -11.96 7.53
N THR A 13 -10.45 -12.82 7.02
CA THR A 13 -10.80 -12.86 5.59
C THR A 13 -12.05 -12.03 5.35
N LEU A 14 -11.93 -10.92 4.62
CA LEU A 14 -13.05 -10.00 4.36
C LEU A 14 -13.89 -10.45 3.15
N GLY A 15 -13.30 -11.25 2.27
CA GLY A 15 -13.93 -11.76 1.06
C GLY A 15 -12.99 -12.71 0.32
N PRO A 16 -13.44 -13.38 -0.75
CA PRO A 16 -12.60 -14.30 -1.51
C PRO A 16 -11.34 -13.62 -2.02
N GLY A 17 -10.19 -14.05 -1.54
CA GLY A 17 -8.89 -13.47 -1.88
C GLY A 17 -8.53 -12.17 -1.17
N ALA A 18 -9.29 -11.72 -0.15
CA ALA A 18 -8.99 -10.52 0.64
C ALA A 18 -8.73 -10.88 2.11
N VAL A 19 -7.48 -10.72 2.56
CA VAL A 19 -7.00 -11.17 3.87
C VAL A 19 -6.28 -10.04 4.59
N HIS A 20 -6.66 -9.79 5.83
CA HIS A 20 -6.01 -8.90 6.78
C HIS A 20 -5.23 -9.74 7.80
N LEU A 21 -3.94 -9.46 7.92
CA LEU A 21 -3.03 -10.05 8.89
C LEU A 21 -2.51 -8.96 9.84
N PRO A 22 -3.11 -8.83 11.04
CA PRO A 22 -2.68 -7.87 12.03
C PRO A 22 -1.24 -8.10 12.52
N GLY A 23 -0.46 -7.03 12.69
CA GLY A 23 0.87 -7.09 13.32
C GLY A 23 1.88 -8.01 12.61
N TRP A 24 1.72 -8.23 11.31
CA TRP A 24 2.56 -9.15 10.53
C TRP A 24 4.02 -8.70 10.44
N LEU A 25 4.27 -7.39 10.34
CA LEU A 25 5.63 -6.84 10.35
C LEU A 25 6.13 -6.67 11.79
N SER A 26 7.31 -7.21 12.08
CA SER A 26 8.04 -6.92 13.31
C SER A 26 8.42 -5.43 13.38
N ILE A 27 8.71 -4.93 14.58
CA ILE A 27 9.11 -3.52 14.74
C ILE A 27 10.42 -3.20 14.02
N GLU A 28 11.34 -4.17 13.90
CA GLU A 28 12.59 -4.05 13.15
C GLU A 28 12.32 -3.94 11.65
N GLN A 29 11.41 -4.77 11.10
CA GLN A 29 11.00 -4.69 9.69
C GLN A 29 10.33 -3.36 9.40
N GLN A 30 9.44 -2.90 10.28
CA GLN A 30 8.80 -1.59 10.15
C GLN A 30 9.84 -0.46 10.12
N ARG A 31 10.84 -0.49 11.02
CA ARG A 31 11.92 0.50 11.05
C ARG A 31 12.76 0.48 9.77
N ALA A 32 13.12 -0.71 9.27
CA ALA A 32 13.87 -0.84 8.03
C ALA A 32 13.10 -0.28 6.82
N LEU A 33 11.79 -0.56 6.75
CA LEU A 33 10.91 -0.01 5.71
C LEU A 33 10.77 1.51 5.82
N VAL A 34 10.68 2.07 7.02
CA VAL A 34 10.63 3.53 7.23
C VAL A 34 11.91 4.20 6.72
N GLU A 35 13.09 3.63 7.02
CA GLU A 35 14.37 4.15 6.52
C GLU A 35 14.49 4.04 4.99
N ALA A 36 14.05 2.93 4.40
CA ALA A 36 14.01 2.76 2.96
C ALA A 36 13.07 3.79 2.30
N CYS A 37 11.87 3.99 2.83
CA CYS A 37 10.91 5.00 2.37
C CYS A 37 11.49 6.42 2.45
N ARG A 38 12.23 6.75 3.50
CA ARG A 38 12.94 8.04 3.61
C ARG A 38 14.01 8.19 2.53
N ALA A 39 14.74 7.13 2.21
CA ALA A 39 15.72 7.16 1.15
C ALA A 39 15.07 7.37 -0.22
N TRP A 40 14.02 6.61 -0.54
CA TRP A 40 13.28 6.75 -1.80
C TRP A 40 12.61 8.11 -1.94
N ALA A 41 12.10 8.69 -0.85
CA ALA A 41 11.53 10.04 -0.85
C ALA A 41 12.55 11.15 -1.19
N ARG A 42 13.85 10.88 -1.01
CA ARG A 42 14.96 11.74 -1.46
C ARG A 42 15.48 11.38 -2.84
N GLY A 43 15.00 10.29 -3.43
CA GLY A 43 15.49 9.70 -4.67
C GLY A 43 15.33 10.61 -5.90
N PRO A 44 15.65 10.11 -7.10
CA PRO A 44 15.57 10.89 -8.33
C PRO A 44 14.17 11.45 -8.57
N VAL A 45 13.12 10.74 -8.13
CA VAL A 45 11.74 11.24 -8.11
C VAL A 45 11.29 11.44 -6.65
N PRO A 46 11.12 12.69 -6.19
CA PRO A 46 10.79 12.96 -4.79
C PRO A 46 9.34 12.63 -4.45
N LEU A 47 9.07 12.55 -3.14
CA LEU A 47 7.72 12.46 -2.60
C LEU A 47 6.86 13.65 -3.05
N ARG A 48 5.71 13.39 -3.66
CA ARG A 48 4.86 14.44 -4.26
C ARG A 48 3.38 14.28 -4.00
N HIS A 49 2.63 15.37 -4.10
CA HIS A 49 1.18 15.29 -4.31
C HIS A 49 0.86 15.07 -5.80
N THR A 50 -0.16 14.28 -6.10
CA THR A 50 -0.58 14.03 -7.48
C THR A 50 -1.70 14.99 -7.88
N ALA A 51 -1.52 15.71 -8.98
CA ALA A 51 -2.59 16.48 -9.61
C ALA A 51 -3.48 15.56 -10.45
N LEU A 52 -4.79 15.65 -10.26
CA LEU A 52 -5.78 14.87 -10.99
C LEU A 52 -6.29 15.66 -12.20
N PRO A 53 -6.71 15.00 -13.30
CA PRO A 53 -7.18 15.68 -14.52
C PRO A 53 -8.38 16.62 -14.31
N GLY A 54 -9.17 16.42 -13.25
CA GLY A 54 -10.28 17.30 -12.85
C GLY A 54 -9.86 18.52 -12.03
N GLY A 55 -8.56 18.82 -11.90
CA GLY A 55 -8.02 19.98 -11.17
C GLY A 55 -7.86 19.78 -9.66
N GLY A 56 -8.33 18.66 -9.11
CA GLY A 56 -8.09 18.31 -7.71
C GLY A 56 -6.66 17.83 -7.45
N VAL A 57 -6.15 18.04 -6.25
CA VAL A 57 -4.84 17.52 -5.82
C VAL A 57 -5.06 16.49 -4.71
N MET A 58 -4.45 15.31 -4.85
CA MET A 58 -4.51 14.28 -3.82
C MET A 58 -3.80 14.78 -2.55
N SER A 59 -4.45 14.71 -1.40
CA SER A 59 -3.84 15.05 -0.10
C SER A 59 -2.74 14.05 0.31
N VAL A 60 -2.78 12.85 -0.25
CA VAL A 60 -1.75 11.83 -0.05
C VAL A 60 -0.51 12.22 -0.86
N ARG A 61 0.66 12.00 -0.27
CA ARG A 61 1.92 12.14 -1.00
C ARG A 61 2.45 10.77 -1.40
N THR A 62 2.97 10.63 -2.61
CA THR A 62 3.37 9.34 -3.16
C THR A 62 4.76 9.37 -3.75
N VAL A 63 5.55 8.34 -3.47
CA VAL A 63 6.77 7.94 -4.20
C VAL A 63 6.48 6.63 -4.90
N CYS A 64 6.99 6.45 -6.12
CA CYS A 64 6.85 5.22 -6.88
C CYS A 64 8.21 4.59 -7.15
N LEU A 65 8.26 3.26 -7.15
CA LEU A 65 9.41 2.46 -7.57
C LEU A 65 9.00 1.53 -8.72
N GLY A 66 9.94 1.28 -9.63
CA GLY A 66 9.83 0.44 -10.82
C GLY A 66 8.97 1.06 -11.92
N TRP A 67 7.74 1.43 -11.57
CA TRP A 67 6.85 2.19 -12.44
C TRP A 67 6.27 3.41 -11.72
N HIS A 68 6.35 4.55 -12.37
CA HIS A 68 5.73 5.78 -11.93
C HIS A 68 4.24 5.77 -12.24
N TRP A 69 3.40 5.85 -11.21
CA TRP A 69 1.97 5.97 -11.39
C TRP A 69 1.58 7.42 -11.66
N LEU A 70 0.83 7.59 -12.75
CA LEU A 70 0.13 8.79 -13.16
C LEU A 70 -1.37 8.47 -13.20
N PRO A 71 -2.25 9.48 -13.10
CA PRO A 71 -3.67 9.24 -13.32
C PRO A 71 -3.90 8.45 -14.61
N TYR A 72 -4.43 7.24 -14.46
CA TYR A 72 -4.81 6.29 -15.52
C TYR A 72 -3.67 5.60 -16.28
N ARG A 73 -2.40 5.74 -15.89
CA ARG A 73 -1.31 4.99 -16.54
C ARG A 73 -0.06 4.86 -15.68
N TYR A 74 0.79 3.90 -16.05
CA TYR A 74 2.17 3.81 -15.58
C TYR A 74 3.16 4.35 -16.61
N SER A 75 4.28 4.89 -16.15
CA SER A 75 5.43 5.33 -16.96
C SER A 75 6.74 4.93 -16.27
N ARG A 76 7.85 4.84 -17.00
CA ARG A 76 9.18 4.71 -16.38
C ARG A 76 9.74 6.04 -15.89
N THR A 77 9.25 7.14 -16.46
CA THR A 77 9.65 8.51 -16.12
C THR A 77 8.55 9.27 -15.38
N ALA A 78 8.97 10.17 -14.51
CA ALA A 78 8.11 11.07 -13.74
C ALA A 78 7.95 12.43 -14.45
N ASP A 79 7.35 12.42 -15.64
CA ASP A 79 7.18 13.61 -16.49
C ASP A 79 6.33 14.72 -15.81
N ASP A 80 5.47 14.35 -14.85
CA ASP A 80 4.67 15.28 -14.04
C ASP A 80 5.45 15.89 -12.85
N VAL A 81 6.72 15.53 -12.68
CA VAL A 81 7.55 15.95 -11.54
C VAL A 81 8.82 16.64 -12.02
N ASN A 82 9.70 15.89 -12.66
CA ASN A 82 11.02 16.34 -13.06
C ASN A 82 11.60 15.56 -14.26
N GLY A 83 10.83 14.64 -14.84
CA GLY A 83 11.25 13.81 -15.99
C GLY A 83 12.28 12.72 -15.65
N ALA A 84 12.64 12.53 -14.38
CA ALA A 84 13.60 11.49 -14.00
C ALA A 84 12.96 10.10 -14.07
N GLU A 85 13.79 9.07 -14.27
CA GLU A 85 13.38 7.67 -14.14
C GLU A 85 13.15 7.30 -12.67
N VAL A 86 12.16 6.46 -12.41
CA VAL A 86 11.94 5.90 -11.07
C VAL A 86 12.99 4.84 -10.73
N GLU A 87 13.38 4.80 -9.46
CA GLU A 87 14.23 3.72 -8.93
C GLU A 87 13.56 2.36 -9.09
N ALA A 88 14.33 1.31 -9.36
CA ALA A 88 13.78 -0.04 -9.46
C ALA A 88 13.18 -0.54 -8.13
N VAL A 89 12.22 -1.46 -8.19
CA VAL A 89 11.76 -2.20 -7.00
C VAL A 89 12.90 -3.09 -6.51
N PRO A 90 13.40 -2.93 -5.27
CA PRO A 90 14.50 -3.75 -4.78
C PRO A 90 14.10 -5.22 -4.61
N GLN A 91 15.01 -6.14 -4.90
CA GLN A 91 14.76 -7.58 -4.83
C GLN A 91 14.27 -8.05 -3.44
N TRP A 92 14.78 -7.48 -2.36
CA TRP A 92 14.32 -7.82 -1.01
C TRP A 92 12.86 -7.41 -0.77
N LEU A 93 12.36 -6.37 -1.46
CA LEU A 93 10.97 -5.94 -1.36
C LEU A 93 10.06 -6.88 -2.18
N VAL A 94 10.55 -7.39 -3.30
CA VAL A 94 9.90 -8.48 -4.05
C VAL A 94 9.75 -9.71 -3.16
N GLU A 95 10.81 -10.13 -2.47
CA GLU A 95 10.80 -11.27 -1.55
C GLU A 95 9.85 -11.05 -0.35
N LEU A 96 9.77 -9.83 0.18
CA LEU A 96 8.79 -9.47 1.20
C LEU A 96 7.36 -9.60 0.68
N GLY A 97 7.11 -9.16 -0.56
CA GLY A 97 5.82 -9.35 -1.25
C GLY A 97 5.43 -10.82 -1.39
N ARG A 98 6.37 -11.67 -1.79
CA ARG A 98 6.16 -13.13 -1.87
C ARG A 98 5.82 -13.72 -0.50
N SER A 99 6.58 -13.33 0.53
CA SER A 99 6.34 -13.76 1.91
C SER A 99 4.96 -13.34 2.41
N ALA A 100 4.49 -12.15 2.03
CA ALA A 100 3.16 -11.67 2.35
C ALA A 100 2.06 -12.52 1.70
N LEU A 101 2.24 -12.96 0.44
CA LEU A 101 1.29 -13.84 -0.22
C LEU A 101 1.24 -15.24 0.40
N VAL A 102 2.41 -15.81 0.76
CA VAL A 102 2.45 -17.08 1.51
C VAL A 102 1.72 -16.95 2.84
N ALA A 103 1.92 -15.84 3.56
CA ALA A 103 1.23 -15.61 4.83
C ALA A 103 -0.30 -15.47 4.65
N ALA A 104 -0.76 -14.78 3.61
CA ALA A 104 -2.18 -14.51 3.38
C ALA A 104 -2.94 -15.70 2.79
N TYR A 105 -2.33 -16.44 1.87
CA TYR A 105 -2.99 -17.48 1.08
C TYR A 105 -2.49 -18.91 1.36
N GLY A 106 -1.42 -19.04 2.15
CA GLY A 106 -0.73 -20.30 2.38
C GLY A 106 0.00 -20.81 1.14
N GLU A 107 0.42 -22.07 1.18
CA GLU A 107 1.15 -22.75 0.10
C GLU A 107 0.32 -22.96 -1.18
N ARG A 108 -0.97 -22.60 -1.19
CA ARG A 108 -1.85 -22.74 -2.36
C ARG A 108 -1.57 -21.69 -3.44
N TYR A 109 -0.85 -20.64 -3.10
CA TYR A 109 -0.43 -19.62 -4.04
C TYR A 109 1.05 -19.84 -4.34
N GLU A 110 1.37 -20.08 -5.62
CA GLU A 110 2.76 -20.18 -6.10
C GLU A 110 3.42 -18.80 -6.00
N ALA A 111 3.86 -18.45 -4.79
CA ALA A 111 4.42 -17.12 -4.52
C ALA A 111 5.69 -16.84 -5.34
N SER A 112 6.34 -17.88 -5.87
CA SER A 112 7.47 -17.73 -6.78
C SER A 112 7.13 -16.98 -8.07
N ASP A 113 5.87 -17.08 -8.54
CA ASP A 113 5.39 -16.40 -9.74
C ASP A 113 5.06 -14.92 -9.50
N TYR A 114 4.90 -14.50 -8.24
CA TYR A 114 4.64 -13.10 -7.92
C TYR A 114 5.93 -12.28 -8.07
N THR A 115 5.91 -11.36 -9.03
CA THR A 115 7.05 -10.51 -9.39
C THR A 115 6.64 -9.03 -9.43
N PRO A 116 6.28 -8.43 -8.27
CA PRO A 116 5.87 -7.04 -8.23
C PRO A 116 6.99 -6.14 -8.78
N ASP A 117 6.68 -5.47 -9.89
CA ASP A 117 7.54 -4.56 -10.61
C ASP A 117 7.17 -3.10 -10.35
N ALA A 118 6.13 -2.84 -9.55
CA ALA A 118 5.77 -1.53 -9.04
C ALA A 118 5.58 -1.53 -7.52
N ALA A 119 6.10 -0.51 -6.85
CA ALA A 119 5.76 -0.21 -5.46
C ALA A 119 5.34 1.25 -5.31
N LEU A 120 4.13 1.48 -4.77
CA LEU A 120 3.65 2.81 -4.45
C LEU A 120 3.74 3.02 -2.94
N VAL A 121 4.54 3.99 -2.53
CA VAL A 121 4.71 4.41 -1.14
C VAL A 121 3.87 5.67 -0.91
N ASN A 122 2.77 5.50 -0.18
CA ASN A 122 1.82 6.55 0.15
C ASN A 122 2.05 7.05 1.58
N PHE A 123 2.32 8.34 1.73
CA PHE A 123 2.36 9.03 3.01
C PHE A 123 1.07 9.83 3.23
N TYR A 124 0.44 9.61 4.38
CA TYR A 124 -0.73 10.32 4.86
C TYR A 124 -0.35 11.11 6.10
N ASP A 125 -0.57 12.43 6.07
CA ASP A 125 -0.66 13.19 7.32
C ASP A 125 -2.02 12.97 7.99
N GLY A 126 -2.26 13.62 9.12
CA GLY A 126 -3.50 13.45 9.88
C GLY A 126 -4.78 13.96 9.18
N ALA A 127 -4.66 14.73 8.10
CA ALA A 127 -5.80 15.24 7.33
C ALA A 127 -5.97 14.51 5.99
N ALA A 128 -4.93 13.80 5.53
CA ALA A 128 -4.92 13.12 4.26
C ALA A 128 -5.92 11.96 4.23
N ARG A 129 -6.61 11.85 3.10
CA ARG A 129 -7.57 10.78 2.79
C ARG A 129 -7.41 10.30 1.36
N MET A 130 -7.88 9.09 1.09
CA MET A 130 -7.93 8.52 -0.25
C MET A 130 -9.36 8.02 -0.51
N GLY A 131 -9.99 8.59 -1.54
CA GLY A 131 -11.35 8.20 -1.92
C GLY A 131 -11.41 6.78 -2.46
N MET A 132 -12.64 6.25 -2.59
CA MET A 132 -12.86 4.92 -3.18
C MET A 132 -12.34 4.87 -4.61
N HIS A 133 -11.41 3.96 -4.89
CA HIS A 133 -10.78 3.73 -6.19
C HIS A 133 -10.49 2.24 -6.38
N GLN A 134 -10.15 1.86 -7.61
CA GLN A 134 -9.64 0.54 -7.96
C GLN A 134 -8.22 0.71 -8.44
N ASP A 135 -7.38 -0.29 -8.16
CA ASP A 135 -6.08 -0.46 -8.80
C ASP A 135 -6.31 -1.23 -10.09
N LYS A 136 -6.51 -0.50 -11.20
CA LYS A 136 -6.94 -1.09 -12.49
C LYS A 136 -6.09 -0.64 -13.68
N GLU A 137 -5.01 0.08 -13.42
CA GLU A 137 -4.05 0.50 -14.42
C GLU A 137 -3.05 -0.61 -14.76
N GLU A 138 -3.01 -1.69 -13.97
CA GLU A 138 -2.23 -2.89 -14.26
C GLU A 138 -2.93 -3.80 -15.29
N ARG A 139 -2.13 -4.52 -16.10
CA ARG A 139 -2.57 -5.60 -16.99
C ARG A 139 -2.56 -6.97 -16.32
N SER A 140 -1.86 -7.12 -15.20
CA SER A 140 -1.78 -8.37 -14.43
C SER A 140 -2.90 -8.44 -13.40
N ASP A 141 -3.46 -9.64 -13.24
CA ASP A 141 -4.44 -9.97 -12.21
C ASP A 141 -3.79 -10.39 -10.88
N ALA A 142 -2.45 -10.29 -10.79
CA ALA A 142 -1.69 -10.63 -9.59
C ALA A 142 -2.16 -9.80 -8.37
N PRO A 143 -2.20 -10.37 -7.15
CA PRO A 143 -2.68 -9.69 -5.96
C PRO A 143 -1.95 -8.39 -5.64
N VAL A 144 -2.66 -7.47 -4.98
CA VAL A 144 -2.06 -6.30 -4.34
C VAL A 144 -1.66 -6.65 -2.92
N VAL A 145 -0.40 -6.42 -2.58
CA VAL A 145 0.12 -6.54 -1.21
C VAL A 145 0.22 -5.14 -0.61
N SER A 146 -0.42 -4.89 0.52
CA SER A 146 -0.48 -3.58 1.17
C SER A 146 0.03 -3.66 2.61
N LEU A 147 1.14 -2.98 2.89
CA LEU A 147 1.76 -2.89 4.22
C LEU A 147 1.42 -1.54 4.86
N SER A 148 1.09 -1.54 6.17
CA SER A 148 0.78 -0.31 6.93
C SER A 148 1.82 -0.06 8.03
N ILE A 149 2.32 1.17 8.16
CA ILE A 149 3.27 1.58 9.21
C ILE A 149 2.89 2.98 9.70
N GLY A 150 2.99 3.22 11.01
CA GLY A 150 2.67 4.50 11.63
C GLY A 150 1.22 4.58 12.11
N ASP A 151 0.61 5.75 11.97
CA ASP A 151 -0.75 6.02 12.44
C ASP A 151 -1.79 5.06 11.83
N SER A 152 -2.68 4.54 12.67
CA SER A 152 -3.80 3.70 12.27
C SER A 152 -4.74 4.43 11.31
N CYS A 153 -5.43 3.69 10.46
CA CYS A 153 -6.45 4.24 9.58
C CYS A 153 -7.70 3.38 9.50
N VAL A 154 -8.82 4.00 9.12
CA VAL A 154 -9.95 3.26 8.55
C VAL A 154 -9.60 2.94 7.11
N PHE A 155 -9.50 1.66 6.79
CA PHE A 155 -9.47 1.13 5.44
C PHE A 155 -10.86 0.66 5.06
N ARG A 156 -11.41 1.22 4.00
CA ARG A 156 -12.73 0.87 3.49
C ARG A 156 -12.59 -0.11 2.33
N PHE A 157 -13.01 -1.34 2.55
CA PHE A 157 -13.02 -2.42 1.55
C PHE A 157 -14.42 -2.57 0.95
N GLY A 158 -14.58 -2.22 -0.32
CA GLY A 158 -15.87 -2.16 -1.01
C GLY A 158 -16.20 -3.42 -1.82
N ASN A 159 -16.79 -3.19 -3.00
CA ASN A 159 -17.17 -4.19 -3.99
C ASN A 159 -16.50 -3.88 -5.34
N ALA A 160 -16.60 -4.77 -6.32
CA ALA A 160 -15.99 -4.57 -7.63
C ALA A 160 -16.82 -3.69 -8.60
N GLU A 161 -18.10 -3.45 -8.29
CA GLU A 161 -19.04 -2.82 -9.23
C GLU A 161 -19.01 -1.30 -9.16
N ASN A 162 -19.00 -0.72 -7.96
CA ASN A 162 -19.13 0.72 -7.76
C ASN A 162 -18.48 1.23 -6.46
N ARG A 163 -18.34 2.56 -6.37
CA ARG A 163 -17.75 3.28 -5.22
C ARG A 163 -18.63 3.32 -3.97
N GLY A 164 -19.87 2.83 -4.04
CA GLY A 164 -20.89 2.89 -3.00
C GLY A 164 -20.85 1.71 -2.04
N ARG A 165 -22.02 1.39 -1.47
CA ARG A 165 -22.21 0.21 -0.62
C ARG A 165 -22.51 -1.04 -1.49
N PRO A 166 -22.25 -2.26 -0.98
CA PRO A 166 -21.71 -2.57 0.34
C PRO A 166 -20.20 -2.29 0.45
N HIS A 167 -19.76 -1.95 1.66
CA HIS A 167 -18.35 -1.90 2.05
C HIS A 167 -18.21 -2.32 3.52
N THR A 168 -17.05 -2.86 3.85
CA THR A 168 -16.59 -3.20 5.19
C THR A 168 -15.44 -2.26 5.56
N ASP A 169 -15.57 -1.56 6.69
CA ASP A 169 -14.49 -0.75 7.24
C ASP A 169 -13.66 -1.62 8.18
N VAL A 170 -12.34 -1.59 8.01
CA VAL A 170 -11.37 -2.29 8.85
C VAL A 170 -10.34 -1.29 9.35
N GLU A 171 -9.98 -1.38 10.63
CA GLU A 171 -8.87 -0.60 11.16
C GLU A 171 -7.56 -1.29 10.81
N LEU A 172 -6.72 -0.61 10.03
CA LEU A 172 -5.33 -1.03 9.79
C LEU A 172 -4.43 -0.25 10.73
N GLN A 173 -3.63 -0.97 11.52
CA GLN A 173 -2.67 -0.41 12.47
C GLN A 173 -1.24 -0.58 11.96
N SER A 174 -0.27 0.01 12.66
CA SER A 174 1.15 -0.17 12.34
C SER A 174 1.54 -1.65 12.39
N GLY A 175 2.18 -2.11 11.33
CA GLY A 175 2.63 -3.49 11.17
C GLY A 175 1.64 -4.40 10.45
N ASP A 176 0.42 -3.94 10.16
CA ASP A 176 -0.59 -4.75 9.48
C ASP A 176 -0.25 -4.98 8.01
N LEU A 177 -0.52 -6.22 7.57
CA LEU A 177 -0.52 -6.63 6.18
C LEU A 177 -1.98 -6.81 5.72
N PHE A 178 -2.29 -6.30 4.53
CA PHE A 178 -3.55 -6.54 3.85
C PHE A 178 -3.26 -6.99 2.42
N VAL A 179 -3.82 -8.11 1.99
CA VAL A 179 -3.65 -8.65 0.64
C VAL A 179 -5.01 -8.80 -0.02
N PHE A 180 -5.15 -8.34 -1.25
CA PHE A 180 -6.37 -8.56 -2.04
C PHE A 180 -6.04 -8.96 -3.49
N GLY A 181 -6.60 -10.08 -3.92
CA GLY A 181 -6.38 -10.70 -5.23
C GLY A 181 -7.58 -11.56 -5.64
N GLY A 182 -7.45 -12.29 -6.76
CA GLY A 182 -8.53 -13.12 -7.28
C GLY A 182 -9.82 -12.31 -7.50
N LEU A 183 -10.95 -12.79 -6.98
CA LEU A 183 -12.24 -12.07 -7.07
C LEU A 183 -12.22 -10.69 -6.39
N SER A 184 -11.27 -10.47 -5.47
CA SER A 184 -11.10 -9.19 -4.78
C SER A 184 -10.07 -8.28 -5.44
N ARG A 185 -9.38 -8.71 -6.52
CA ARG A 185 -8.26 -7.96 -7.13
C ARG A 185 -8.64 -6.54 -7.55
N PHE A 186 -9.86 -6.37 -8.05
CA PHE A 186 -10.38 -5.10 -8.55
C PHE A 186 -11.52 -4.55 -7.70
N VAL A 187 -11.46 -4.70 -6.38
CA VAL A 187 -12.45 -4.07 -5.49
C VAL A 187 -12.18 -2.58 -5.33
N TYR A 188 -13.25 -1.80 -5.27
CA TYR A 188 -13.17 -0.42 -4.82
C TYR A 188 -12.72 -0.40 -3.36
N HIS A 189 -11.68 0.38 -3.06
CA HIS A 189 -11.18 0.55 -1.70
C HIS A 189 -10.66 1.96 -1.47
N GLY A 190 -10.44 2.33 -0.21
CA GLY A 190 -9.94 3.66 0.12
C GLY A 190 -9.58 3.82 1.59
N VAL A 191 -9.09 5.02 1.92
CA VAL A 191 -8.70 5.41 3.28
C VAL A 191 -9.48 6.67 3.65
N PRO A 192 -10.72 6.54 4.16
CA PRO A 192 -11.53 7.70 4.52
C PRO A 192 -10.96 8.51 5.71
N LYS A 193 -10.18 7.89 6.60
CA LYS A 193 -9.68 8.54 7.82
C LYS A 193 -8.37 7.93 8.31
N VAL A 194 -7.45 8.77 8.75
CA VAL A 194 -6.26 8.42 9.55
C VAL A 194 -6.47 8.91 10.99
N TYR A 195 -5.93 8.18 11.97
CA TYR A 195 -6.01 8.49 13.40
C TYR A 195 -4.64 8.99 13.90
N PRO A 196 -4.41 10.31 13.98
CA PRO A 196 -3.10 10.84 14.32
C PRO A 196 -2.63 10.45 15.73
N GLY A 197 -1.34 10.21 15.89
CA GLY A 197 -0.72 9.93 17.19
C GLY A 197 -0.97 8.52 17.72
N THR A 198 -1.39 7.61 16.85
CA THR A 198 -1.60 6.19 17.19
C THR A 198 -0.40 5.31 16.81
N GLY A 199 0.51 5.80 15.95
CA GLY A 199 1.72 5.09 15.57
C GLY A 199 2.72 4.92 16.72
N ASP A 200 3.49 3.82 16.67
CA ASP A 200 4.58 3.56 17.61
C ASP A 200 5.86 4.32 17.18
N PRO A 201 6.41 5.22 18.03
CA PRO A 201 7.68 5.90 17.75
C PRO A 201 8.86 4.95 17.49
N ALA A 202 8.80 3.70 17.97
CA ALA A 202 9.84 2.70 17.74
C ALA A 202 10.00 2.32 16.26
N THR A 203 8.98 2.57 15.43
CA THR A 203 9.07 2.45 13.96
C THR A 203 10.03 3.47 13.34
N GLY A 204 10.41 4.52 14.10
CA GLY A 204 11.18 5.64 13.61
C GLY A 204 10.33 6.75 12.99
N MET A 205 9.01 6.58 12.85
CA MET A 205 8.13 7.65 12.39
C MET A 205 7.86 8.69 13.48
N SER A 206 7.91 9.97 13.12
CA SER A 206 7.56 11.09 14.01
C SER A 206 6.05 11.44 13.97
N GLY A 207 5.29 10.80 13.08
CA GLY A 207 3.85 10.99 12.89
C GLY A 207 3.40 10.67 11.47
N GLY A 208 2.08 10.54 11.28
CA GLY A 208 1.48 10.17 10.01
C GLY A 208 1.51 8.67 9.77
N ARG A 209 1.03 8.28 8.59
CA ARG A 209 0.93 6.89 8.14
C ARG A 209 1.67 6.69 6.84
N LEU A 210 2.47 5.63 6.77
CA LEU A 210 3.01 5.09 5.54
C LEU A 210 2.21 3.86 5.11
N ASN A 211 2.03 3.75 3.81
CA ASN A 211 1.52 2.55 3.17
C ASN A 211 2.38 2.20 1.97
N ILE A 212 2.81 0.95 1.89
CA ILE A 212 3.58 0.43 0.76
C ILE A 212 2.68 -0.58 0.06
N THR A 213 2.33 -0.31 -1.19
CA THR A 213 1.57 -1.25 -2.03
C THR A 213 2.47 -1.82 -3.11
N LEU A 214 2.62 -3.14 -3.11
CA LEU A 214 3.35 -3.88 -4.15
C LEU A 214 2.35 -4.41 -5.16
N ARG A 215 2.70 -4.23 -6.44
CA ARG A 215 1.84 -4.57 -7.57
C ARG A 215 2.70 -5.12 -8.69
N GLU A 216 2.14 -6.07 -9.42
CA GLU A 216 2.68 -6.50 -10.70
C GLU A 216 1.86 -5.83 -11.80
N THR A 217 2.52 -5.04 -12.64
CA THR A 217 1.84 -4.25 -13.67
C THR A 217 1.50 -5.06 -14.91
N GLY A 218 2.24 -6.13 -15.21
CA GLY A 218 2.12 -6.87 -16.46
C GLY A 218 2.47 -6.04 -17.72
N LEU A 219 3.19 -4.93 -17.54
CA LEU A 219 3.66 -4.08 -18.63
C LEU A 219 5.04 -4.56 -19.10
N ALA A 220 5.27 -4.50 -20.41
CA ALA A 220 6.62 -4.69 -20.95
C ALA A 220 7.44 -3.43 -20.65
N GLY A 221 8.63 -3.63 -20.07
CA GLY A 221 9.68 -2.63 -19.94
C GLY A 221 10.64 -2.71 -21.11
#